data_AF-N8VEH7-F1
#
_entry.id   AF-N8VEH7-F1
#
_cell.length_a   1.000
_cell.length_b   1.000
_cell.length_c   1.000
_cell.angle_alpha   90.00
_cell.angle_beta   90.00
_cell.angle_gamma   90.00
#
_symmetry.space_group_name_H-M   'P 1'
#
loop_
_entity.id
_entity.type
_entity.pdbx_description
1 polymer ?
#
loop_
_entity_poly.entity_id
_entity_poly.type
_entity_poly.pdbx_seq_one_letter_code
_entity_poly.pdbx_strand_id
1 'polypeptide(L)'
;MISPSEWQNIRQVVANAQRAAMYCSIGTVFLDQQSNTGFFFDTYSTTFSENLQHQPLACIQAVNSSKLFWLSSMFKGKFKHYPGVRLYAEIGYLRSATAEEIEKVESRISTLNGVKVAN
;
A
#
# COMPACT_ATOMS: atom_id res chain seq x y z
N MET A 1 11.00 17.29 -2.12
CA MET A 1 10.99 16.58 -0.83
C MET A 1 9.54 16.53 -0.36
N ILE A 2 9.00 15.36 -0.03
CA ILE A 2 7.60 15.23 0.41
C ILE A 2 7.49 15.78 1.83
N SER A 3 6.57 16.72 2.06
CA SER A 3 6.32 17.31 3.38
C SER A 3 5.58 16.34 4.32
N PRO A 4 5.63 16.54 5.64
CA PRO A 4 4.92 15.68 6.60
C PRO A 4 3.40 15.61 6.35
N SER A 5 2.78 16.72 5.94
CA SER A 5 1.34 16.79 5.65
C SER A 5 1.00 16.06 4.34
N GLU A 6 1.83 16.18 3.32
CA GLU A 6 1.69 15.40 2.08
C GLU A 6 1.86 13.90 2.36
N TRP A 7 2.83 13.52 3.17
CA TRP A 7 3.05 12.12 3.55
C TRP A 7 1.84 11.56 4.31
N GLN A 8 1.27 12.32 5.23
CA GLN A 8 0.04 11.93 5.93
C GLN A 8 -1.12 11.68 4.95
N ASN A 9 -1.30 12.55 3.95
CA ASN A 9 -2.33 12.38 2.93
C ASN A 9 -2.09 11.11 2.09
N ILE A 10 -0.85 10.85 1.68
CA ILE A 10 -0.46 9.65 0.95
C ILE A 10 -0.82 8.39 1.75
N ARG A 11 -0.42 8.34 3.02
CA ARG A 11 -0.74 7.21 3.92
C ARG A 11 -2.25 7.00 4.05
N GLN A 12 -3.02 8.08 4.16
CA GLN A 12 -4.47 7.99 4.24
C GLN A 12 -5.09 7.40 2.97
N VAL A 13 -4.63 7.80 1.79
CA VAL A 13 -5.10 7.26 0.52
C VAL A 13 -4.77 5.78 0.38
N VAL A 14 -3.52 5.38 0.68
CA VAL A 14 -3.10 3.97 0.63
C VAL A 14 -3.93 3.12 1.58
N ALA A 15 -4.14 3.59 2.81
CA ALA A 15 -4.97 2.89 3.78
C ALA A 15 -6.44 2.77 3.32
N ASN A 16 -6.99 3.79 2.65
CA ASN A 16 -8.35 3.73 2.10
C ASN A 16 -8.47 2.76 0.92
N ALA A 17 -7.47 2.74 0.04
CA ALA A 17 -7.41 1.81 -1.09
C ALA A 17 -7.37 0.35 -0.63
N GLN A 18 -6.55 0.05 0.38
CA GLN A 18 -6.42 -1.31 0.93
C GLN A 18 -7.68 -1.81 1.65
N ARG A 19 -8.52 -0.92 2.16
CA ARG A 19 -9.79 -1.27 2.81
C ARG A 19 -10.94 -1.43 1.82
N ALA A 20 -10.70 -1.13 0.55
CA ALA A 20 -11.77 -1.09 -0.43
C ALA A 20 -12.18 -2.51 -0.86
N ALA A 21 -13.47 -2.72 -1.09
CA ALA A 21 -14.02 -4.05 -1.36
C ALA A 21 -13.50 -4.69 -2.67
N MET A 22 -12.97 -3.88 -3.59
CA MET A 22 -12.28 -4.33 -4.79
C MET A 22 -10.82 -3.90 -4.68
N TYR A 23 -9.99 -4.80 -4.14
CA TYR A 23 -8.55 -4.62 -3.97
C TYR A 23 -7.83 -5.63 -4.87
N CYS A 24 -7.02 -5.14 -5.81
CA CYS A 24 -6.20 -5.97 -6.70
C CYS A 24 -4.75 -5.62 -6.45
N SER A 25 -4.04 -6.49 -5.73
CA SER A 25 -2.64 -6.25 -5.39
C SER A 25 -1.75 -7.40 -5.81
N ILE A 26 -0.57 -7.05 -6.30
CA ILE A 26 0.57 -7.97 -6.40
C ILE A 26 1.19 -8.19 -4.99
N GLY A 27 1.02 -7.23 -4.07
CA GLY A 27 1.44 -7.36 -2.66
C GLY A 27 0.82 -6.29 -1.75
N THR A 28 0.98 -6.45 -0.43
CA THR A 28 0.49 -5.47 0.56
C THR A 28 1.59 -4.49 0.93
N VAL A 29 1.35 -3.20 0.73
CA VAL A 29 2.30 -2.11 1.02
C VAL A 29 2.02 -1.48 2.39
N PHE A 30 3.07 -1.28 3.18
CA PHE A 30 3.03 -0.61 4.48
C PHE A 30 3.92 0.62 4.42
N LEU A 31 3.36 1.79 4.69
CA LEU A 31 4.09 3.04 4.69
C LEU A 31 4.52 3.41 6.11
N ASP A 32 5.79 3.80 6.25
CA ASP A 32 6.34 4.23 7.52
C ASP A 32 5.67 5.53 8.01
N GLN A 33 5.59 5.72 9.32
CA GLN A 33 4.86 6.85 9.88
C GLN A 33 5.65 8.17 9.79
N GLN A 34 6.97 8.10 9.84
CA GLN A 34 7.84 9.25 10.04
C GLN A 34 8.69 9.57 8.81
N SER A 35 9.06 8.56 8.05
CA SER A 35 9.87 8.65 6.84
C SER A 35 9.03 8.41 5.59
N ASN A 36 9.48 8.95 4.46
CA ASN A 36 8.87 8.74 3.14
C ASN A 36 9.23 7.37 2.55
N THR A 37 9.21 6.33 3.40
CA THR A 37 9.61 4.96 3.06
C THR A 37 8.50 3.98 3.42
N GLY A 38 8.68 2.72 3.04
CA GLY A 38 7.75 1.66 3.38
C GLY A 38 8.35 0.31 3.06
N PHE A 39 7.62 -0.74 3.41
CA PHE A 39 7.94 -2.11 3.07
C PHE A 39 6.73 -2.76 2.43
N PHE A 40 6.94 -3.83 1.69
CA PHE A 40 5.87 -4.65 1.15
C PHE A 40 6.24 -6.12 1.28
N PHE A 41 5.23 -6.96 1.34
CA PHE A 41 5.38 -8.39 1.26
C PHE A 41 4.87 -8.85 -0.09
N ASP A 42 5.70 -9.62 -0.79
CA ASP A 42 5.34 -10.34 -2.00
C ASP A 42 5.52 -11.83 -1.73
N THR A 43 4.43 -12.57 -1.85
CA THR A 43 4.40 -14.03 -1.66
C THR A 43 4.28 -14.76 -2.99
N TYR A 44 4.01 -14.05 -4.09
CA TYR A 44 3.50 -14.69 -5.31
C TYR A 44 4.22 -14.29 -6.60
N SER A 45 5.05 -13.24 -6.64
CA SER A 45 5.70 -12.81 -7.87
C SER A 45 7.23 -12.96 -7.86
N THR A 46 7.68 -14.16 -8.22
CA THR A 46 9.10 -14.50 -8.40
C THR A 46 9.75 -13.64 -9.48
N THR A 47 9.07 -13.44 -10.62
CA THR A 47 9.57 -12.62 -11.73
C THR A 47 9.71 -11.14 -11.38
N PHE A 48 8.85 -10.61 -10.51
CA PHE A 48 9.01 -9.22 -10.03
C PHE A 48 10.27 -9.11 -9.16
N SER A 49 10.44 -10.05 -8.23
CA SER A 49 11.61 -10.10 -7.35
C SER A 49 12.92 -10.23 -8.14
N GLU A 50 12.94 -11.01 -9.22
CA GLU A 50 14.09 -11.13 -10.14
C GLU A 50 14.34 -9.82 -10.91
N ASN A 51 13.30 -9.21 -11.46
CA ASN A 51 13.43 -7.95 -12.20
C ASN A 51 13.93 -6.80 -11.33
N LEU A 52 13.54 -6.77 -10.04
CA LEU A 52 14.01 -5.76 -9.09
C LEU A 52 15.53 -5.80 -8.87
N GLN A 53 16.18 -6.94 -9.10
CA GLN A 53 17.65 -7.05 -9.01
C GLN A 53 18.35 -6.24 -10.12
N HIS A 54 17.66 -5.97 -11.23
CA HIS A 54 18.20 -5.25 -12.38
C HIS A 54 17.58 -3.86 -12.56
N GLN A 55 16.34 -3.66 -12.08
CA GLN A 55 15.60 -2.41 -12.20
C GLN A 55 14.81 -2.16 -10.90
N PRO A 56 15.36 -1.36 -9.95
CA PRO A 56 14.73 -1.14 -8.65
C PRO A 56 13.57 -0.14 -8.70
N LEU A 57 13.34 0.54 -9.83
CA LEU A 57 12.28 1.53 -9.94
C LEU A 57 10.90 0.86 -10.05
N ALA A 58 9.98 1.26 -9.18
CA ALA A 58 8.61 0.77 -9.15
C ALA A 58 7.60 1.92 -9.14
N CYS A 59 6.41 1.60 -9.64
CA CYS A 59 5.25 2.49 -9.61
C CYS A 59 4.14 1.83 -8.80
N ILE A 60 3.80 2.40 -7.65
CA ILE A 60 2.74 1.91 -6.76
C ILE A 60 1.52 2.83 -6.91
N GLN A 61 0.36 2.25 -7.23
CA GLN A 61 -0.89 2.98 -7.34
C GLN A 61 -1.87 2.52 -6.27
N ALA A 62 -2.45 3.49 -5.56
CA ALA A 62 -3.49 3.23 -4.59
C ALA A 62 -4.67 4.15 -4.87
N VAL A 63 -5.84 3.57 -5.10
CA VAL A 63 -7.08 4.30 -5.39
C VAL A 63 -8.15 3.85 -4.41
N ASN A 64 -8.80 4.80 -3.76
CA ASN A 64 -9.94 4.52 -2.90
C ASN A 64 -11.10 4.03 -3.78
N SER A 65 -11.52 2.76 -3.67
CA SER A 65 -12.62 2.20 -4.47
C SER A 65 -13.98 2.19 -3.74
N SER A 66 -14.12 2.92 -2.63
CA SER A 66 -15.37 2.95 -1.84
C SER A 66 -16.54 3.53 -2.63
N LYS A 67 -17.62 2.74 -2.78
CA LYS A 67 -18.83 3.15 -3.51
C LYS A 67 -19.45 4.43 -2.96
N LEU A 68 -19.52 4.57 -1.63
CA LEU A 68 -20.07 5.75 -0.97
C LEU A 68 -19.19 6.99 -1.19
N PHE A 69 -17.87 6.83 -1.18
CA PHE A 69 -16.94 7.91 -1.48
C PHE A 69 -17.16 8.45 -2.90
N TRP A 70 -17.23 7.56 -3.90
CA TRP A 70 -17.46 7.94 -5.30
C TRP A 70 -18.85 8.54 -5.52
N LEU A 71 -19.90 7.91 -4.99
CA LEU A 71 -21.27 8.40 -5.11
C LEU A 71 -21.42 9.82 -4.52
N SER A 72 -20.90 10.04 -3.31
CA SER A 72 -20.94 11.37 -2.69
C SER A 72 -20.13 12.41 -3.46
N SER A 73 -19.03 12.01 -4.10
CA SER A 73 -18.20 12.90 -4.91
C SER A 73 -18.88 13.27 -6.23
N MET A 74 -19.62 12.34 -6.84
CA MET A 74 -20.44 12.60 -8.03
C MET A 74 -21.53 13.63 -7.72
N PHE A 75 -22.28 13.45 -6.63
CA PHE A 75 -23.32 14.41 -6.24
C PHE A 75 -22.76 15.80 -5.90
N LYS A 76 -21.55 15.88 -5.36
CA LYS A 76 -20.89 17.15 -4.98
C LYS A 76 -20.09 17.79 -6.12
N GLY A 77 -19.88 17.09 -7.24
CA GLY A 77 -19.02 17.51 -8.34
C GLY A 77 -17.54 17.66 -7.99
N LYS A 78 -17.11 17.22 -6.80
CA LYS A 78 -15.72 17.32 -6.32
C LYS A 78 -15.42 16.25 -5.28
N PHE A 79 -14.15 15.88 -5.19
CA PHE A 79 -13.67 14.99 -4.14
C PHE A 79 -13.38 15.76 -2.86
N LYS A 80 -13.88 15.25 -1.72
CA LYS A 80 -13.57 15.82 -0.39
C LYS A 80 -12.15 15.45 0.08
N HIS A 81 -11.66 14.29 -0.33
CA HIS A 81 -10.32 13.78 -0.04
C HIS A 81 -9.69 13.27 -1.32
N TYR A 82 -8.36 13.15 -1.37
CA TYR A 82 -7.67 12.61 -2.54
C TYR A 82 -8.22 11.22 -2.92
N PRO A 83 -8.66 11.01 -4.17
CA PRO A 83 -9.27 9.74 -4.59
C PRO A 83 -8.22 8.64 -4.82
N GLY A 84 -6.97 9.02 -5.09
CA GLY A 84 -5.88 8.09 -5.34
C GLY A 84 -4.52 8.77 -5.31
N VAL A 85 -3.47 7.96 -5.26
CA VAL A 85 -2.07 8.37 -5.32
C VAL A 85 -1.30 7.41 -6.21
N ARG A 86 -0.31 7.95 -6.93
CA ARG A 86 0.72 7.20 -7.64
C ARG A 86 2.07 7.55 -7.04
N LEU A 87 2.76 6.56 -6.51
CA LEU A 87 4.09 6.68 -5.92
C LEU A 87 5.10 6.11 -6.89
N TYR A 88 6.12 6.89 -7.20
CA TYR A 88 7.34 6.41 -7.82
C TYR A 88 8.34 6.15 -6.71
N ALA A 89 8.82 4.92 -6.64
CA ALA A 89 9.67 4.45 -5.56
C ALA A 89 10.88 3.71 -6.12
N GLU A 90 11.95 3.72 -5.34
CA GLU A 90 13.08 2.82 -5.51
C GLU A 90 12.92 1.70 -4.48
N ILE A 91 12.98 0.46 -4.94
CA ILE A 91 12.82 -0.73 -4.11
C ILE A 91 14.20 -1.19 -3.63
N GLY A 92 14.33 -1.34 -2.32
CA GLY A 92 15.55 -1.85 -1.69
C GLY A 92 15.72 -3.37 -1.86
N TYR A 93 16.88 -3.87 -1.42
CA TYR A 93 17.19 -5.30 -1.45
C TYR A 93 16.21 -6.14 -0.63
N LEU A 94 15.99 -7.37 -1.10
CA LEU A 94 15.26 -8.38 -0.33
C LEU A 94 15.98 -8.66 0.99
N ARG A 95 15.23 -8.65 2.08
CA ARG A 95 15.71 -8.95 3.43
C ARG A 95 14.64 -9.65 4.25
N SER A 96 15.04 -10.29 5.34
CA SER A 96 14.10 -10.77 6.35
C SER A 96 13.32 -9.60 6.96
N ALA A 97 12.03 -9.84 7.22
CA ALA A 97 11.18 -8.89 7.93
C ALA A 97 11.61 -8.74 9.39
N THR A 98 11.44 -7.55 9.95
CA THR A 98 11.60 -7.35 11.40
C THR A 98 10.39 -7.87 12.17
N ALA A 99 10.53 -8.08 13.48
CA ALA A 99 9.42 -8.51 14.32
C ALA A 99 8.22 -7.54 14.26
N GLU A 100 8.49 -6.23 14.24
CA GLU A 100 7.46 -5.18 14.13
C GLU A 100 6.73 -5.21 12.77
N GLU A 101 7.45 -5.55 11.69
CA GLU A 101 6.87 -5.68 10.36
C GLU A 101 5.98 -6.92 10.27
N ILE A 102 6.41 -8.03 10.87
CA ILE A 102 5.62 -9.27 10.97
C ILE A 102 4.33 -9.00 11.75
N GLU A 103 4.40 -8.36 12.92
CA GLU A 103 3.22 -8.02 13.71
C GLU A 103 2.22 -7.13 12.94
N LYS A 104 2.72 -6.15 12.16
CA LYS A 104 1.88 -5.31 11.30
C LYS A 104 1.18 -6.11 10.20
N VAL A 105 1.84 -7.12 9.64
CA VAL A 105 1.26 -8.01 8.65
C VAL A 105 0.24 -8.94 9.28
N GLU A 106 0.58 -9.59 10.39
CA GLU A 106 -0.31 -10.51 11.10
C GLU A 106 -1.56 -9.80 11.62
N SER A 107 -1.43 -8.59 12.17
CA SER A 107 -2.58 -7.78 12.57
C SER A 107 -3.46 -7.40 11.39
N ARG A 108 -2.88 -7.17 10.20
CA ARG A 108 -3.66 -6.92 8.97
C ARG A 108 -4.36 -8.18 8.46
N ILE A 109 -3.69 -9.32 8.46
CA ILE A 109 -4.23 -10.58 7.93
C ILE A 109 -5.21 -11.23 8.90
N SER A 110 -5.01 -11.11 10.21
CA SER A 110 -5.93 -11.68 11.21
C SER A 110 -7.34 -11.11 11.08
N THR A 111 -7.48 -9.85 10.65
CA THR A 111 -8.77 -9.24 10.33
C THR A 111 -9.45 -9.78 9.06
N LEU A 112 -8.78 -10.63 8.28
CA LEU A 112 -9.29 -11.22 7.04
C LEU A 112 -9.83 -12.67 7.21
N ASN A 113 -9.77 -13.27 8.41
CA ASN A 113 -10.23 -14.64 8.73
C ASN A 113 -9.73 -15.76 7.79
N GLY A 114 -8.66 -16.46 8.21
CA GLY A 114 -8.37 -17.84 7.76
C GLY A 114 -7.02 -18.10 7.08
N VAL A 115 -6.21 -17.08 6.82
CA VAL A 115 -4.90 -17.26 6.16
C VAL A 115 -3.77 -17.20 7.20
N LYS A 116 -3.09 -18.33 7.42
CA LYS A 116 -1.83 -18.38 8.19
C LYS A 116 -0.69 -17.94 7.27
N VAL A 117 0.12 -17.00 7.73
CA VAL A 117 1.37 -16.62 7.04
C VAL A 117 2.35 -17.79 7.22
N ALA A 118 2.82 -18.36 6.11
CA ALA A 118 3.87 -19.37 6.15
C ALA A 118 5.22 -18.67 6.39
N ASN A 119 5.96 -19.17 7.39
CA ASN A 119 7.34 -18.79 7.67
C ASN A 119 8.29 -19.30 6.59
#